data_AF-A0A838TS12-F1
#
_entry.id   AF-A0A838TS12-F1
#
_cell.length_a   1.000
_cell.length_b   1.000
_cell.length_c   1.000
_cell.angle_alpha   90.00
_cell.angle_beta   90.00
_cell.angle_gamma   90.00
#
_symmetry.space_group_name_H-M   'P 1'
#
loop_
_entity.id
_entity.type
_entity.pdbx_description
1 polymer ?
#
loop_
_entity_poly.entity_id
_entity_poly.type
_entity_poly.pdbx_seq_one_letter_code
_entity_poly.pdbx_strand_id
1 'polypeptide(L)'
;MKGNKLAENFFMYMEDALWCWDFKNLGYEIHFLPEAKVMHIHKGSTSKEKLKKVRLTGIRNHAVFMKKYYPDFRWNIFAAIYYTKQYGALWLGKLLGK
;
A
#
# COMPACT_ATOMS: atom_id res chain seq x y z
N MET A 1 9.92 7.40 -15.44
CA MET A 1 8.67 7.06 -16.17
C MET A 1 9.04 6.70 -17.60
N LYS A 2 8.67 5.51 -18.11
CA LYS A 2 8.97 5.13 -19.50
C LYS A 2 7.82 5.66 -20.38
N GLY A 3 8.12 6.54 -21.32
CA GLY A 3 7.13 7.07 -22.28
C GLY A 3 5.96 7.87 -21.67
N ASN A 4 6.21 8.63 -20.60
CA ASN A 4 5.19 9.45 -19.91
C ASN A 4 3.97 8.66 -19.40
N LYS A 5 4.11 7.35 -19.18
CA LYS A 5 3.06 6.50 -18.62
C LYS A 5 3.31 6.19 -17.15
N LEU A 6 2.21 5.94 -16.46
CA LEU A 6 2.18 5.46 -15.09
C LEU A 6 2.84 4.07 -15.01
N ALA A 7 3.54 3.81 -13.91
CA ALA A 7 4.18 2.52 -13.71
C ALA A 7 3.13 1.43 -13.45
N GLU A 8 3.16 0.36 -14.24
CA GLU A 8 2.21 -0.78 -14.15
C GLU A 8 2.51 -1.73 -12.98
N ASN A 9 3.39 -1.32 -12.06
CA ASN A 9 3.91 -2.16 -10.97
C ASN A 9 2.81 -2.59 -9.99
N PHE A 10 1.79 -1.75 -9.82
CA PHE A 10 0.69 -1.95 -8.88
C PHE A 10 -0.64 -1.63 -9.56
N PHE A 11 -1.59 -2.58 -9.51
CA PHE A 11 -2.99 -2.34 -9.81
C PHE A 11 -3.77 -2.29 -8.49
N MET A 12 -4.04 -1.07 -8.01
CA MET A 12 -4.61 -0.73 -6.70
C MET A 12 -3.72 -1.08 -5.49
N TYR A 13 -3.80 -0.24 -4.45
CA TYR A 13 -3.05 -0.30 -3.20
C TYR A 13 -1.52 -0.15 -3.40
N MET A 14 -1.00 1.07 -3.25
CA MET A 14 0.41 1.54 -3.41
C MET A 14 0.74 2.24 -4.74
N GLU A 15 -0.19 2.33 -5.68
CA GLU A 15 -0.01 3.10 -6.92
C GLU A 15 0.15 4.60 -6.64
N ASP A 16 -0.66 5.14 -5.74
CA ASP A 16 -0.65 6.54 -5.31
C ASP A 16 0.64 6.90 -4.56
N ALA A 17 1.03 6.07 -3.60
CA ALA A 17 2.28 6.21 -2.86
C ALA A 17 3.50 6.11 -3.78
N LEU A 18 3.45 5.21 -4.78
CA LEU A 18 4.49 5.12 -5.81
C LEU A 18 4.61 6.40 -6.61
N TRP A 19 3.50 7.03 -6.97
CA TRP A 19 3.54 8.29 -7.71
C TRP A 19 4.10 9.42 -6.87
N CYS A 20 3.60 9.59 -5.64
CA CYS A 20 4.15 10.55 -4.70
C CYS A 20 5.66 10.35 -4.55
N TRP A 21 6.12 9.12 -4.40
CA TRP A 21 7.55 8.84 -4.28
C TRP A 21 8.34 9.22 -5.53
N ASP A 22 7.87 8.82 -6.71
CA ASP A 22 8.55 9.11 -7.98
C ASP A 22 8.54 10.61 -8.30
N PHE A 23 7.44 11.33 -8.05
CA PHE A 23 7.37 12.80 -8.20
C PHE A 23 8.28 13.52 -7.22
N LYS A 24 8.35 13.07 -5.97
CA LYS A 24 9.29 13.60 -4.99
C LYS A 24 10.74 13.45 -5.47
N ASN A 25 11.10 12.31 -6.05
CA ASN A 25 12.45 12.09 -6.59
C ASN A 25 12.76 12.94 -7.83
N LEU A 26 11.74 13.44 -8.53
CA LEU A 26 11.87 14.39 -9.63
C LEU A 26 11.93 15.86 -9.16
N GLY A 27 11.87 16.11 -7.85
CA GLY A 27 11.93 17.46 -7.27
C GLY A 27 10.59 18.15 -7.11
N TYR A 28 9.47 17.47 -7.34
CA TYR A 28 8.15 18.03 -7.08
C TYR A 28 7.80 18.00 -5.60
N GLU A 29 7.07 19.02 -5.15
CA GLU A 29 6.48 19.07 -3.82
C GLU A 29 5.12 18.37 -3.80
N ILE A 30 4.79 17.77 -2.65
CA ILE A 30 3.51 17.08 -2.43
C ILE A 30 2.82 17.75 -1.26
N HIS A 31 1.65 18.32 -1.52
CA HIS A 31 0.89 19.10 -0.56
C HIS A 31 -0.44 18.42 -0.24
N PHE A 32 -0.85 18.50 1.02
CA PHE A 32 -2.21 18.16 1.46
C PHE A 32 -2.96 19.47 1.70
N LEU A 33 -4.13 19.62 1.07
CA LEU A 33 -4.97 20.82 1.17
C LEU A 33 -6.21 20.52 2.04
N PRO A 34 -6.18 20.85 3.35
CA PRO A 34 -7.28 20.51 4.27
C PRO A 34 -8.59 21.25 3.98
N GLU A 35 -8.53 22.38 3.28
CA GLU A 35 -9.70 23.19 2.89
C GLU A 35 -10.55 22.50 1.82
N ALA A 36 -9.91 21.72 0.94
CA ALA A 36 -10.60 20.95 -0.09
C ALA A 36 -11.17 19.65 0.51
N LYS A 37 -12.50 19.52 0.50
CA LYS A 37 -13.20 18.38 1.10
C LYS A 37 -13.95 17.59 0.03
N VAL A 38 -13.70 16.29 -0.02
CA VAL A 38 -14.40 15.33 -0.89
C VAL A 38 -14.91 14.17 -0.03
N MET A 39 -16.18 13.83 -0.17
CA MET A 39 -16.79 12.72 0.56
C MET A 39 -16.47 11.39 -0.11
N HIS A 40 -15.87 10.46 0.64
CA HIS A 40 -15.60 9.09 0.20
C HIS A 40 -16.34 8.08 1.07
N ILE A 41 -17.34 7.41 0.49
CA ILE A 41 -18.07 6.32 1.15
C ILE A 41 -17.18 5.08 1.15
N HIS A 42 -16.63 4.75 2.30
CA HIS A 42 -15.71 3.64 2.45
C HIS A 42 -16.42 2.29 2.24
N LYS A 43 -15.74 1.35 1.57
CA LYS A 43 -16.18 -0.02 1.32
C LYS A 43 -17.46 -0.16 0.46
N GLY A 44 -17.88 0.90 -0.24
CA GLY A 44 -19.09 0.86 -1.08
C GLY A 44 -19.09 -0.27 -2.13
N SER A 45 -17.92 -0.66 -2.63
CA SER A 45 -17.77 -1.68 -3.68
C SER A 45 -17.12 -2.99 -3.21
N THR A 46 -16.77 -3.08 -1.91
CA THR A 46 -15.98 -4.20 -1.38
C THR A 46 -16.84 -5.12 -0.51
N SER A 47 -17.22 -6.28 -1.07
CA SER A 47 -17.85 -7.35 -0.28
C SER A 47 -16.90 -7.94 0.76
N LYS A 48 -17.44 -8.63 1.76
CA LYS A 48 -16.63 -9.33 2.78
C LYS A 48 -15.60 -10.29 2.16
N GLU A 49 -15.98 -11.00 1.10
CA GLU A 49 -15.10 -11.90 0.36
C GLU A 49 -13.94 -11.16 -0.33
N LYS A 50 -14.22 -9.97 -0.89
CA LYS A 50 -13.19 -9.14 -1.53
C LYS A 50 -12.24 -8.49 -0.52
N LEU A 51 -12.67 -8.24 0.73
CA LEU A 51 -11.84 -7.60 1.76
C LEU A 51 -10.55 -8.38 2.04
N LYS A 52 -10.61 -9.71 2.10
CA LYS A 52 -9.42 -10.54 2.31
C LYS A 52 -8.44 -10.40 1.14
N LYS A 53 -8.94 -10.45 -0.09
CA LYS A 53 -8.12 -10.26 -1.31
C LYS A 53 -7.47 -8.89 -1.32
N VAL A 54 -8.25 -7.84 -1.07
CA VAL A 54 -7.77 -6.45 -0.95
C VAL A 54 -6.64 -6.35 0.06
N ARG A 55 -6.83 -6.92 1.26
CA ARG A 55 -5.80 -6.90 2.31
C ARG A 55 -4.53 -7.63 1.90
N LEU A 56 -4.64 -8.81 1.31
CA LEU A 56 -3.47 -9.58 0.84
C LEU A 56 -2.75 -8.87 -0.31
N THR A 57 -3.47 -8.26 -1.25
CA THR A 57 -2.89 -7.43 -2.31
C THR A 57 -2.14 -6.25 -1.72
N GLY A 58 -2.73 -5.53 -0.77
CA GLY A 58 -2.06 -4.43 -0.07
C GLY A 58 -0.79 -4.86 0.66
N ILE A 59 -0.82 -5.99 1.39
CA ILE A 59 0.35 -6.55 2.09
C ILE A 59 1.48 -6.82 1.10
N ARG A 60 1.17 -7.48 -0.02
CA ARG A 60 2.15 -7.78 -1.08
C ARG A 60 2.73 -6.50 -1.68
N ASN A 61 1.89 -5.55 -2.04
CA ASN A 61 2.32 -4.33 -2.74
C ASN A 61 3.18 -3.43 -1.84
N HIS A 62 2.82 -3.27 -0.57
CA HIS A 62 3.64 -2.55 0.42
C HIS A 62 5.03 -3.19 0.57
N ALA A 63 5.09 -4.52 0.66
CA ALA A 63 6.34 -5.24 0.77
C ALA A 63 7.23 -5.05 -0.48
N VAL A 64 6.65 -5.16 -1.67
CA VAL A 64 7.35 -4.92 -2.95
C VAL A 64 7.88 -3.48 -3.02
N PHE A 65 7.06 -2.50 -2.63
CA PHE A 65 7.47 -1.09 -2.58
C PHE A 65 8.66 -0.87 -1.64
N MET A 66 8.57 -1.37 -0.41
CA MET A 66 9.64 -1.22 0.57
C MET A 66 10.94 -1.89 0.14
N LYS A 67 10.86 -3.11 -0.42
CA LYS A 67 12.03 -3.81 -0.95
C LYS A 67 12.66 -3.06 -2.13
N LYS A 68 11.85 -2.43 -2.98
CA LYS A 68 12.35 -1.67 -4.15
C LYS A 68 13.21 -0.47 -3.72
N TYR A 69 12.78 0.29 -2.71
CA TYR A 69 13.47 1.53 -2.32
C TYR A 69 14.45 1.36 -1.16
N TYR A 70 14.33 0.27 -0.39
CA TYR A 70 15.20 -0.02 0.76
C TYR A 70 15.70 -1.48 0.75
N PRO A 71 16.41 -1.94 -0.29
CA PRO A 71 16.78 -3.36 -0.47
C PRO A 71 17.84 -3.88 0.49
N ASP A 72 18.42 -3.01 1.34
CA ASP A 72 19.48 -3.35 2.28
C ASP A 72 18.95 -3.97 3.59
N PHE A 73 19.73 -3.94 4.67
CA PHE A 73 19.34 -4.52 5.95
C PHE A 73 18.01 -3.96 6.49
N ARG A 74 17.63 -2.74 6.11
CA ARG A 74 16.35 -2.11 6.48
C ARG A 74 15.16 -2.93 5.98
N TRP A 75 15.29 -3.56 4.79
CA TRP A 75 14.26 -4.47 4.28
C TRP A 75 14.06 -5.67 5.22
N ASN A 76 15.14 -6.28 5.73
CA ASN A 76 15.02 -7.47 6.57
C ASN A 76 14.30 -7.14 7.88
N ILE A 77 14.67 -6.02 8.52
CA ILE A 77 14.01 -5.53 9.74
C ILE A 77 12.55 -5.20 9.46
N PHE A 78 12.28 -4.45 8.39
CA PHE A 78 10.92 -4.10 7.99
C PHE A 78 10.09 -5.36 7.73
N ALA A 79 10.59 -6.31 6.93
CA ALA A 79 9.87 -7.53 6.56
C ALA A 79 9.52 -8.37 7.79
N ALA A 80 10.46 -8.51 8.74
CA ALA A 80 10.22 -9.22 9.98
C ALA A 80 9.07 -8.60 10.79
N ILE A 81 9.11 -7.29 11.02
CA ILE A 81 8.07 -6.58 11.78
C ILE A 81 6.73 -6.59 11.03
N TYR A 82 6.78 -6.27 9.73
CA TYR A 82 5.61 -6.07 8.90
C TYR A 82 4.84 -7.36 8.69
N TYR A 83 5.50 -8.44 8.25
CA TYR A 83 4.81 -9.71 8.02
C TYR A 83 4.28 -10.31 9.32
N THR A 84 5.05 -10.24 10.41
CA THR A 84 4.58 -10.70 11.73
C THR A 84 3.32 -9.96 12.15
N LYS A 85 3.30 -8.63 12.06
CA LYS A 85 2.11 -7.82 12.37
C LYS A 85 0.93 -8.17 11.46
N GLN A 86 1.14 -8.26 10.15
CA GLN A 86 0.07 -8.44 9.18
C GLN A 86 -0.56 -9.83 9.25
N TYR A 87 0.26 -10.88 9.27
CA TYR A 87 -0.22 -12.25 9.35
C TYR A 87 -0.71 -12.63 10.75
N GLY A 88 -0.10 -12.08 11.81
CA GLY A 88 -0.62 -12.21 13.17
C GLY A 88 -2.04 -11.63 13.29
N ALA A 89 -2.28 -10.44 12.75
CA ALA A 89 -3.61 -9.83 12.74
C ALA A 89 -4.63 -10.60 11.87
N LEU A 90 -4.19 -11.24 10.77
CA LEU A 90 -5.07 -12.12 9.97
C LEU A 90 -5.42 -13.41 10.72
N TRP A 91 -4.45 -14.00 11.40
CA TRP A 91 -4.65 -15.22 12.20
C TRP A 91 -5.56 -14.96 13.40
N LEU A 92 -5.34 -13.87 14.14
CA LEU A 92 -6.23 -13.43 15.22
C LEU A 92 -7.64 -13.16 14.73
N GLY A 93 -7.80 -12.49 13.58
CA GLY A 93 -9.12 -12.28 12.98
C GLY A 93 -9.86 -13.60 12.70
N LYS A 94 -9.14 -14.59 12.15
CA LYS A 94 -9.67 -15.93 11.90
C LYS A 94 -10.08 -16.65 13.20
N LEU A 95 -9.30 -16.51 14.27
CA LEU A 95 -9.62 -17.11 15.58
C LEU A 95 -10.83 -16.47 16.25
N LEU A 96 -10.98 -15.15 16.10
CA LEU A 96 -12.08 -14.38 16.69
C LEU A 96 -13.39 -14.47 15.88
N GLY A 97 -13.46 -15.32 14.86
CA GLY A 97 -14.65 -15.50 14.03
C GLY A 97 -15.08 -14.26 13.23
N LYS A 98 -14.14 -13.36 12.94
CA LYS A 98 -14.37 -12.13 12.15
C LYS A 98 -13.82 -12.23 10.74
#